data_AF-X6KKZ3-F1
#
_entry.id   AF-X6KKZ3-F1
#
_cell.length_a   1.000
_cell.length_b   1.000
_cell.length_c   1.000
_cell.angle_alpha   90.00
_cell.angle_beta   90.00
_cell.angle_gamma   90.00
#
_symmetry.space_group_name_H-M   'P 1'
#
loop_
_entity.id
_entity.type
_entity.pdbx_description
1 polymer ?
#
loop_
_entity_poly.entity_id
_entity_poly.type
_entity_poly.pdbx_seq_one_letter_code
_entity_poly.pdbx_strand_id
1 'polypeptide(L)'
;METSEKRQRGRPRAFNGPSEAGSVQSLDRALRILAIVAEGSGLSLSEISARSELAASTAYRMLTTLQNHGMVEFDTSDQLWSIGVETYRMGAAFLRRRKLVDRARVVMQELMEKTGETANLGVAEDDCVVFVSQVETHQAIRAFFRPGTRSSFHASGIGKAVLAQLEPERVAAILRKSGLQRFTDKTLSDISALAHDLAVIKHRGWSVDDEERHPGMRCVAAAIFNEFGEPIGGVSVSGPTVRVTMERLDEIGPLVRDAAAEVTRMIGGFRS
;
A
#
# COMPACT_ATOMS: atom_id res chain seq x y z
N MET A 1 28.56 34.27 -22.25
CA MET A 1 27.80 33.40 -23.17
C MET A 1 27.98 31.97 -22.65
N GLU A 2 26.96 31.46 -21.97
CA GLU A 2 27.00 30.22 -21.18
C GLU A 2 27.11 28.96 -22.06
N THR A 3 28.06 28.10 -21.72
CA THR A 3 28.23 26.76 -22.28
C THR A 3 27.28 25.78 -21.58
N SER A 4 26.23 25.35 -22.29
CA SER A 4 25.31 24.29 -21.85
C SER A 4 25.98 22.92 -22.01
N GLU A 5 26.33 22.28 -20.89
CA GLU A 5 26.76 20.88 -20.86
C GLU A 5 25.59 19.95 -21.23
N LYS A 6 25.69 19.32 -22.41
CA LYS A 6 24.76 18.26 -22.84
C LYS A 6 24.99 17.01 -22.01
N ARG A 7 24.05 16.68 -21.12
CA ARG A 7 23.98 15.38 -20.43
C ARG A 7 24.05 14.22 -21.42
N GLN A 8 25.00 13.31 -21.23
CA GLN A 8 25.13 12.07 -22.00
C GLN A 8 23.84 11.23 -21.87
N ARG A 9 23.14 11.05 -22.99
CA ARG A 9 22.00 10.12 -23.08
C ARG A 9 22.51 8.69 -22.93
N GLY A 10 22.00 7.97 -21.94
CA GLY A 10 22.30 6.55 -21.72
C GLY A 10 21.93 5.67 -22.93
N ARG A 11 22.60 4.52 -23.02
CA ARG A 11 22.52 3.55 -24.13
C ARG A 11 21.06 3.14 -24.43
N PRO A 12 20.62 3.08 -25.71
CA PRO A 12 19.27 2.60 -26.03
C PRO A 12 19.13 1.12 -25.67
N ARG A 13 18.07 0.74 -24.94
CA ARG A 13 17.72 -0.67 -24.73
C ARG A 13 17.08 -1.22 -26.00
N ALA A 14 17.76 -2.16 -26.65
CA ALA A 14 17.14 -3.02 -27.66
C ALA A 14 16.16 -3.97 -26.97
N PHE A 15 14.96 -4.10 -27.54
CA PHE A 15 13.90 -5.01 -27.13
C PHE A 15 14.29 -6.43 -27.58
N ASN A 16 14.61 -7.34 -26.66
CA ASN A 16 14.62 -8.79 -26.89
C ASN A 16 14.68 -9.58 -25.57
N GLY A 17 13.63 -10.36 -25.29
CA GLY A 17 13.62 -11.57 -24.43
C GLY A 17 13.87 -11.41 -22.92
N PRO A 18 13.31 -12.29 -22.06
CA PRO A 18 13.53 -12.25 -20.62
C PRO A 18 14.97 -12.69 -20.35
N SER A 19 15.87 -11.72 -20.22
CA SER A 19 17.15 -11.96 -19.59
C SER A 19 16.93 -11.92 -18.08
N GLU A 20 17.34 -12.99 -17.38
CA GLU A 20 17.80 -12.88 -16.00
C GLU A 20 18.99 -11.90 -15.98
N ALA A 21 18.67 -10.60 -16.03
CA ALA A 21 19.66 -9.54 -16.10
C ALA A 21 20.14 -9.25 -14.67
N GLY A 22 21.24 -9.92 -14.31
CA GLY A 22 22.14 -9.71 -13.18
C GLY A 22 21.75 -8.62 -12.17
N SER A 23 21.12 -9.03 -11.07
CA SER A 23 21.10 -8.21 -9.87
C SER A 23 22.51 -8.15 -9.26
N VAL A 24 22.93 -6.98 -8.78
CA VAL A 24 24.17 -6.87 -8.00
C VAL A 24 23.92 -7.55 -6.66
N GLN A 25 24.38 -8.79 -6.52
CA GLN A 25 24.05 -9.69 -5.41
C GLN A 25 24.31 -9.06 -4.03
N SER A 26 25.35 -8.25 -3.88
CA SER A 26 25.65 -7.56 -2.63
C SER A 26 24.62 -6.49 -2.27
N LEU A 27 24.12 -5.75 -3.26
CA LEU A 27 23.08 -4.73 -3.08
C LEU A 27 21.74 -5.39 -2.72
N ASP A 28 21.38 -6.45 -3.43
CA ASP A 28 20.15 -7.21 -3.17
C ASP A 28 20.12 -7.74 -1.72
N ARG A 29 21.21 -8.36 -1.28
CA ARG A 29 21.37 -8.83 0.11
C ARG A 29 21.31 -7.70 1.13
N ALA A 30 21.91 -6.55 0.85
CA ALA A 30 21.87 -5.39 1.74
C ALA A 30 20.43 -4.83 1.87
N LEU A 31 19.68 -4.76 0.76
CA LEU A 31 18.27 -4.35 0.77
C LEU A 31 17.40 -5.35 1.53
N ARG A 32 17.66 -6.67 1.40
CA ARG A 32 16.97 -7.71 2.18
C ARG A 32 17.24 -7.57 3.68
N ILE A 33 18.49 -7.35 4.08
CA ILE A 33 18.84 -7.08 5.49
C ILE A 33 18.12 -5.84 5.99
N LEU A 34 18.14 -4.74 5.23
CA LEU A 34 17.49 -3.50 5.60
C LEU A 34 15.98 -3.69 5.82
N ALA A 35 15.32 -4.47 4.96
CA ALA A 35 13.91 -4.82 5.12
C ALA A 35 13.65 -5.65 6.40
N ILE A 36 14.49 -6.64 6.69
CA ILE A 36 14.39 -7.46 7.92
C ILE A 36 14.53 -6.60 9.17
N VAL A 37 15.50 -5.68 9.20
CA VAL A 37 15.71 -4.76 10.33
C VAL A 37 14.49 -3.84 10.51
N ALA A 38 13.81 -3.46 9.43
CA ALA A 38 12.61 -2.62 9.48
C ALA A 38 11.36 -3.28 10.09
N GLU A 39 11.31 -4.60 10.18
CA GLU A 39 10.17 -5.33 10.75
C GLU A 39 10.17 -5.33 12.28
N GLY A 40 11.35 -5.17 12.91
CA GLY A 40 11.53 -5.23 14.36
C GLY A 40 11.72 -3.85 15.02
N SER A 41 11.52 -3.79 16.34
CA SER A 41 11.92 -2.63 17.17
C SER A 41 13.41 -2.63 17.52
N GLY A 42 14.16 -3.63 17.05
CA GLY A 42 15.57 -3.91 17.33
C GLY A 42 15.83 -5.41 17.17
N LEU A 43 16.87 -5.81 16.44
CA LEU A 43 17.21 -7.20 16.18
C LEU A 43 18.70 -7.46 16.43
N SER A 44 19.04 -8.59 17.05
CA SER A 44 20.43 -9.02 17.18
C SER A 44 21.01 -9.46 15.83
N LEU A 45 22.35 -9.47 15.72
CA LEU A 45 23.05 -9.96 14.52
C LEU A 45 22.66 -11.41 14.18
N SER A 46 22.47 -12.25 15.20
CA SER A 46 22.07 -13.65 15.08
C SER A 46 20.70 -13.79 14.43
N GLU A 47 19.73 -12.98 14.85
CA GLU A 47 18.38 -12.99 14.29
C GLU A 47 18.37 -12.50 12.84
N ILE A 48 19.12 -11.44 12.55
CA ILE A 48 19.24 -10.91 11.19
C ILE A 48 19.91 -11.94 10.26
N SER A 49 20.99 -12.58 10.73
CA SER A 49 21.68 -13.66 10.01
C SER A 49 20.75 -14.82 9.68
N ALA A 50 19.97 -15.28 10.67
CA ALA A 50 19.01 -16.37 10.48
C ALA A 50 17.90 -16.00 9.48
N ARG A 51 17.31 -14.81 9.59
CA ARG A 51 16.21 -14.36 8.70
C ARG A 51 16.66 -14.01 7.28
N SER A 52 17.90 -13.54 7.13
CA SER A 52 18.48 -13.20 5.82
C SER A 52 19.11 -14.40 5.11
N GLU A 53 19.28 -15.53 5.81
CA GLU A 53 20.00 -16.72 5.34
C GLU A 53 21.45 -16.40 4.93
N LEU A 54 22.09 -15.47 5.64
CA LEU A 54 23.46 -15.05 5.41
C LEU A 54 24.33 -15.39 6.62
N ALA A 55 25.60 -15.75 6.38
CA ALA A 55 26.57 -15.92 7.46
C ALA A 55 26.69 -14.61 8.28
N ALA A 56 26.81 -14.73 9.61
CA ALA A 56 26.86 -13.59 10.53
C ALA A 56 27.92 -12.55 10.14
N SER A 57 29.09 -12.99 9.65
CA SER A 57 30.16 -12.09 9.18
C SER A 57 29.76 -11.28 7.94
N THR A 58 28.95 -11.85 7.05
CA THR A 58 28.44 -11.18 5.85
C THR A 58 27.33 -10.18 6.21
N ALA A 59 26.39 -10.60 7.06
CA ALA A 59 25.33 -9.73 7.56
C ALA A 59 25.92 -8.53 8.32
N TYR A 60 26.93 -8.77 9.18
CA TYR A 60 27.61 -7.72 9.92
C TYR A 60 28.24 -6.68 8.99
N ARG A 61 29.02 -7.11 7.97
CA ARG A 61 29.63 -6.17 7.01
C ARG A 61 28.61 -5.32 6.28
N MET A 62 27.46 -5.89 5.92
CA MET A 62 26.37 -5.16 5.27
C MET A 62 25.69 -4.19 6.23
N LEU A 63 25.41 -4.62 7.47
CA LEU A 63 24.88 -3.76 8.53
C LEU A 63 25.81 -2.58 8.84
N THR A 64 27.12 -2.82 8.97
CA THR A 64 28.11 -1.74 9.13
C THR A 64 28.10 -0.79 7.94
N THR A 65 27.97 -1.30 6.71
CA THR A 65 27.88 -0.44 5.51
C THR A 65 26.61 0.41 5.55
N LEU A 66 25.45 -0.20 5.85
CA LEU A 66 24.18 0.51 6.02
C LEU A 66 24.24 1.55 7.15
N GLN A 67 24.91 1.22 8.26
CA GLN A 67 25.11 2.11 9.40
C GLN A 67 25.97 3.32 9.04
N ASN A 68 27.04 3.11 8.27
CA ASN A 68 27.88 4.20 7.75
C ASN A 68 27.09 5.16 6.85
N HIS A 69 25.99 4.70 6.25
CA HIS A 69 25.04 5.51 5.49
C HIS A 69 23.83 5.99 6.32
N GLY A 70 23.82 5.76 7.63
CA GLY A 70 22.72 6.13 8.54
C GLY A 70 21.42 5.35 8.31
N MET A 71 21.47 4.26 7.55
CA MET A 71 20.29 3.49 7.15
C MET A 71 19.83 2.51 8.24
N VAL A 72 20.77 2.04 9.05
CA VAL A 72 20.51 1.27 10.28
C VAL A 72 21.33 1.90 11.41
N GLU A 73 20.92 1.65 12.64
CA GLU A 73 21.63 2.06 13.84
C GLU A 73 21.95 0.82 14.68
N PHE A 74 23.00 0.89 15.48
CA PHE A 74 23.41 -0.18 16.38
C PHE A 74 23.45 0.35 17.80
N ASP A 75 22.61 -0.22 18.66
CA ASP A 75 22.64 0.01 20.09
C ASP A 75 23.74 -0.83 20.72
N THR A 76 24.76 -0.20 21.29
CA THR A 76 25.87 -0.89 21.94
C THR A 76 25.52 -1.47 23.30
N SER A 77 24.49 -0.96 23.97
CA SER A 77 24.03 -1.44 25.28
C SER A 77 23.23 -2.73 25.12
N ASP A 78 22.29 -2.75 24.19
CA ASP A 78 21.42 -3.91 23.96
C ASP A 78 21.94 -4.86 22.85
N GLN A 79 23.00 -4.46 22.13
CA GLN A 79 23.56 -5.19 20.99
C GLN A 79 22.53 -5.45 19.88
N LEU A 80 21.62 -4.50 19.68
CA LEU A 80 20.52 -4.58 18.71
C LEU A 80 20.72 -3.61 17.56
N TRP A 81 20.35 -4.06 16.37
CA TRP A 81 20.27 -3.25 15.17
C TRP A 81 18.84 -2.80 14.94
N SER A 82 18.66 -1.52 14.65
CA SER A 82 17.37 -0.90 14.36
C SER A 82 17.45 -0.09 13.06
N ILE A 83 16.30 0.34 12.54
CA ILE A 83 16.29 1.25 11.39
C ILE A 83 16.84 2.60 11.78
N GLY A 84 17.77 3.10 10.97
CA GLY A 84 18.37 4.42 11.15
C GLY A 84 17.58 5.51 10.45
N VAL A 85 17.81 6.75 10.91
CA VAL A 85 17.06 7.94 10.45
C VAL A 85 17.17 8.19 8.94
N GLU A 86 18.27 7.85 8.26
CA GLU A 86 18.41 8.11 6.83
C GLU A 86 17.51 7.20 5.98
N THR A 87 17.22 5.98 6.43
CA THR A 87 16.20 5.13 5.77
C THR A 87 14.83 5.77 5.84
N TYR A 88 14.47 6.34 6.99
CA TYR A 88 13.25 7.15 7.10
C TYR A 88 13.29 8.36 6.17
N ARG A 89 14.41 9.11 6.10
CA ARG A 89 14.52 10.30 5.23
C ARG A 89 14.44 9.97 3.73
N MET A 90 15.03 8.84 3.31
CA MET A 90 14.93 8.34 1.94
C MET A 90 13.50 7.87 1.63
N GLY A 91 12.88 7.09 2.53
CA GLY A 91 11.47 6.72 2.42
C GLY A 91 10.54 7.95 2.45
N ALA A 92 10.88 8.96 3.24
CA ALA A 92 10.17 10.24 3.30
C ALA A 92 10.33 11.06 2.01
N ALA A 93 11.28 10.74 1.12
CA ALA A 93 11.31 11.32 -0.21
C ALA A 93 10.11 10.88 -1.08
N PHE A 94 9.57 9.67 -0.85
CA PHE A 94 8.25 9.28 -1.37
C PHE A 94 7.15 10.20 -0.82
N LEU A 95 7.29 10.58 0.46
CA LEU A 95 6.38 11.53 1.09
C LEU A 95 6.55 12.97 0.57
N ARG A 96 7.74 13.38 0.11
CA ARG A 96 7.98 14.69 -0.51
C ARG A 96 7.24 14.92 -1.84
N ARG A 97 6.65 13.87 -2.44
CA ARG A 97 5.67 14.01 -3.54
C ARG A 97 4.24 14.34 -3.04
N ARG A 98 3.96 14.34 -1.73
CA ARG A 98 2.59 14.31 -1.18
C ARG A 98 1.98 15.70 -0.92
N LYS A 99 1.29 16.23 -1.93
CA LYS A 99 0.04 16.95 -1.67
C LYS A 99 -1.09 15.98 -1.26
N LEU A 100 -1.02 14.70 -1.68
CA LEU A 100 -2.11 13.73 -1.50
C LEU A 100 -2.41 13.40 -0.03
N VAL A 101 -1.42 12.97 0.76
CA VAL A 101 -1.73 12.46 2.11
C VAL A 101 -2.04 13.56 3.09
N ASP A 102 -1.34 14.69 3.04
CA ASP A 102 -1.65 15.82 3.93
C ASP A 102 -3.08 16.33 3.66
N ARG A 103 -3.47 16.41 2.38
CA ARG A 103 -4.83 16.78 1.97
C ARG A 103 -5.86 15.71 2.36
N ALA A 104 -5.55 14.44 2.11
CA ALA A 104 -6.44 13.33 2.44
C ALA A 104 -6.61 13.15 3.95
N ARG A 105 -5.63 13.51 4.78
CA ARG A 105 -5.70 13.33 6.24
C ARG A 105 -6.84 14.13 6.85
N VAL A 106 -7.07 15.37 6.39
CA VAL A 106 -8.20 16.19 6.86
C VAL A 106 -9.53 15.52 6.50
N VAL A 107 -9.68 15.09 5.26
CA VAL A 107 -10.90 14.39 4.79
C VAL A 107 -11.11 13.06 5.54
N MET A 108 -10.06 12.30 5.79
CA MET A 108 -10.13 11.06 6.56
C MET A 108 -10.50 11.27 8.03
N GLN A 109 -10.05 12.38 8.64
CA GLN A 109 -10.42 12.75 10.00
C GLN A 109 -11.93 12.96 10.10
N GLU A 110 -12.50 13.76 9.19
CA GLU A 110 -13.96 13.95 9.12
C GLU A 110 -14.71 12.64 8.82
N LEU A 111 -14.17 11.81 7.95
CA LEU A 111 -14.78 10.52 7.61
C LEU A 111 -14.80 9.58 8.82
N MET A 112 -13.70 9.52 9.58
CA MET A 112 -13.63 8.76 10.83
C MET A 112 -14.65 9.29 11.83
N GLU A 113 -14.75 10.60 12.02
CA GLU A 113 -15.70 11.22 12.95
C GLU A 113 -17.16 10.96 12.55
N LYS A 114 -17.50 11.07 11.26
CA LYS A 114 -18.86 10.82 10.75
C LYS A 114 -19.28 9.36 10.84
N THR A 115 -18.34 8.43 10.62
CA THR A 115 -18.66 6.99 10.58
C THR A 115 -18.47 6.28 11.92
N GLY A 116 -17.62 6.85 12.79
CA GLY A 116 -17.17 6.26 14.04
C GLY A 116 -16.11 5.16 13.87
N GLU A 117 -15.56 4.96 12.67
CA GLU A 117 -14.73 3.82 12.31
C GLU A 117 -13.41 4.24 11.66
N THR A 118 -12.43 3.33 11.64
CA THR A 118 -11.07 3.67 11.20
C THR A 118 -11.03 3.98 9.71
N ALA A 119 -10.54 5.19 9.36
CA ALA A 119 -10.34 5.61 7.99
C ALA A 119 -8.91 5.29 7.51
N ASN A 120 -8.78 4.83 6.27
CA ASN A 120 -7.52 4.41 5.69
C ASN A 120 -7.34 5.02 4.30
N LEU A 121 -6.09 5.31 3.95
CA LEU A 121 -5.68 5.69 2.61
C LEU A 121 -4.75 4.62 2.05
N GLY A 122 -5.06 4.15 0.85
CA GLY A 122 -4.24 3.20 0.10
C GLY A 122 -3.91 3.72 -1.28
N VAL A 123 -2.71 3.40 -1.77
CA VAL A 123 -2.28 3.64 -3.16
C VAL A 123 -2.22 2.32 -3.91
N ALA A 124 -2.59 2.34 -5.19
CA ALA A 124 -2.47 1.20 -6.08
C ALA A 124 -1.02 1.11 -6.58
N GLU A 125 -0.38 -0.05 -6.39
CA GLU A 125 1.01 -0.31 -6.79
C GLU A 125 1.09 -1.69 -7.45
N ASP A 126 1.41 -1.70 -8.75
CA ASP A 126 1.56 -2.88 -9.63
C ASP A 126 0.49 -3.99 -9.53
N ASP A 127 0.49 -4.75 -8.44
CA ASP A 127 -0.33 -5.93 -8.16
C ASP A 127 -1.01 -5.92 -6.77
N CYS A 128 -0.88 -4.84 -6.01
CA CYS A 128 -1.46 -4.70 -4.68
C CYS A 128 -1.89 -3.27 -4.35
N VAL A 129 -2.56 -3.14 -3.21
CA VAL A 129 -2.78 -1.86 -2.53
C VAL A 129 -1.79 -1.72 -1.40
N VAL A 130 -1.10 -0.58 -1.32
CA VAL A 130 -0.22 -0.21 -0.20
C VAL A 130 -0.90 0.84 0.66
N PHE A 131 -1.08 0.54 1.95
CA PHE A 131 -1.62 1.50 2.90
C PHE A 131 -0.58 2.57 3.21
N VAL A 132 -0.97 3.83 3.13
CA VAL A 132 -0.05 4.98 3.18
C VAL A 132 -0.36 5.96 4.31
N SER A 133 -1.56 5.87 4.88
CA SER A 133 -2.00 6.65 6.03
C SER A 133 -3.24 6.03 6.66
N GLN A 134 -3.46 6.31 7.94
CA GLN A 134 -4.59 5.85 8.72
C GLN A 134 -5.01 6.94 9.72
N VAL A 135 -6.31 7.04 9.97
CA VAL A 135 -6.92 7.78 11.09
C VAL A 135 -7.76 6.80 11.90
N GLU A 136 -7.26 6.45 13.07
CA GLU A 136 -7.86 5.46 13.95
C GLU A 136 -9.13 5.99 14.62
N THR A 137 -10.13 5.12 14.77
CA THR A 137 -11.31 5.41 15.61
C THR A 137 -10.94 5.47 17.09
N HIS A 138 -11.76 6.15 17.87
CA HIS A 138 -11.69 6.18 19.35
C HIS A 138 -12.21 4.90 20.01
N GLN A 139 -12.79 3.96 19.24
CA GLN A 139 -13.26 2.67 19.78
C GLN A 139 -12.10 1.75 20.19
N ALA A 140 -12.27 1.01 21.29
CA ALA A 140 -11.25 0.10 21.81
C ALA A 140 -10.91 -1.04 20.83
N ILE A 141 -11.93 -1.65 20.22
CA ILE A 141 -11.77 -2.63 19.14
C ILE A 141 -11.86 -1.90 17.81
N ARG A 142 -10.78 -1.92 17.04
CA ARG A 142 -10.65 -1.17 15.79
C ARG A 142 -9.86 -1.94 14.73
N ALA A 143 -10.13 -1.61 13.48
CA ALA A 143 -9.29 -2.05 12.38
C ALA A 143 -7.93 -1.32 12.45
N PHE A 144 -6.83 -2.04 12.23
CA PHE A 144 -5.50 -1.46 12.26
C PHE A 144 -4.68 -1.95 11.07
N PHE A 145 -4.24 -1.01 10.23
CA PHE A 145 -3.45 -1.27 9.03
C PHE A 145 -2.26 -0.31 9.05
N ARG A 146 -1.10 -0.82 9.47
CA ARG A 146 0.11 -0.02 9.57
C ARG A 146 0.47 0.55 8.17
N PRO A 147 0.88 1.84 8.07
CA PRO A 147 1.44 2.34 6.82
C PRO A 147 2.59 1.43 6.32
N GLY A 148 2.57 1.07 5.04
CA GLY A 148 3.42 0.06 4.42
C GLY A 148 2.77 -1.32 4.28
N THR A 149 1.66 -1.60 4.96
CA THR A 149 0.92 -2.86 4.79
C THR A 149 0.42 -3.01 3.35
N ARG A 150 0.59 -4.21 2.78
CA ARG A 150 0.12 -4.58 1.44
C ARG A 150 -1.16 -5.40 1.51
N SER A 151 -2.08 -5.17 0.57
CA SER A 151 -3.32 -5.92 0.45
C SER A 151 -3.63 -6.32 -1.00
N SER A 152 -4.27 -7.47 -1.17
CA SER A 152 -4.66 -7.97 -2.49
C SER A 152 -5.77 -7.13 -3.09
N PHE A 153 -5.76 -6.97 -4.42
CA PHE A 153 -6.79 -6.18 -5.10
C PHE A 153 -8.19 -6.81 -4.98
N HIS A 154 -8.32 -8.13 -5.17
CA HIS A 154 -9.62 -8.80 -5.19
C HIS A 154 -10.26 -8.98 -3.82
N ALA A 155 -9.47 -8.94 -2.75
CA ALA A 155 -9.91 -9.18 -1.37
C ALA A 155 -9.53 -7.98 -0.48
N SER A 156 -9.81 -6.77 -0.96
CA SER A 156 -9.78 -5.55 -0.16
C SER A 156 -10.74 -4.52 -0.71
N GLY A 157 -11.32 -3.69 0.17
CA GLY A 157 -12.22 -2.62 -0.25
C GLY A 157 -11.56 -1.68 -1.28
N ILE A 158 -10.41 -1.10 -0.93
CA ILE A 158 -9.69 -0.18 -1.83
C ILE A 158 -9.30 -0.88 -3.14
N GLY A 159 -8.84 -2.12 -3.05
CA GLY A 159 -8.45 -2.89 -4.22
C GLY A 159 -9.60 -3.07 -5.20
N LYS A 160 -10.76 -3.52 -4.73
CA LYS A 160 -11.95 -3.69 -5.56
C LYS A 160 -12.47 -2.35 -6.08
N ALA A 161 -12.38 -1.28 -5.29
CA ALA A 161 -12.73 0.06 -5.75
C ALA A 161 -11.87 0.50 -6.94
N VAL A 162 -10.56 0.25 -6.89
CA VAL A 162 -9.64 0.54 -8.01
C VAL A 162 -9.93 -0.35 -9.21
N LEU A 163 -10.04 -1.68 -9.02
CA LEU A 163 -10.32 -2.62 -10.11
C LEU A 163 -11.61 -2.28 -10.87
N ALA A 164 -12.65 -1.83 -10.17
CA ALA A 164 -13.93 -1.49 -10.78
C ALA A 164 -13.87 -0.28 -11.73
N GLN A 165 -12.80 0.52 -11.68
CA GLN A 165 -12.59 1.67 -12.55
C GLN A 165 -11.65 1.39 -13.71
N LEU A 166 -11.04 0.20 -13.76
CA LEU A 166 -10.12 -0.19 -14.82
C LEU A 166 -10.87 -0.88 -15.97
N GLU A 167 -10.28 -0.84 -17.16
CA GLU A 167 -10.76 -1.62 -18.30
C GLU A 167 -10.58 -3.12 -18.06
N PRO A 168 -11.50 -3.97 -18.58
CA PRO A 168 -11.49 -5.42 -18.34
C PRO A 168 -10.16 -6.11 -18.64
N GLU A 169 -9.44 -5.67 -19.68
CA GLU A 169 -8.15 -6.22 -20.07
C GLU A 169 -7.08 -5.96 -19.01
N ARG A 170 -7.11 -4.76 -18.39
CA ARG A 170 -6.18 -4.38 -17.33
C ARG A 170 -6.49 -5.13 -16.04
N VAL A 171 -7.77 -5.28 -15.71
CA VAL A 171 -8.20 -6.12 -14.58
C VAL A 171 -7.71 -7.55 -14.76
N ALA A 172 -7.94 -8.15 -15.94
CA ALA A 172 -7.50 -9.51 -16.24
C ALA A 172 -5.97 -9.68 -16.14
N ALA A 173 -5.19 -8.68 -16.54
CA ALA A 173 -3.73 -8.69 -16.42
C ALA A 173 -3.26 -8.65 -14.96
N ILE A 174 -3.88 -7.79 -14.14
CA ILE A 174 -3.58 -7.70 -12.70
C ILE A 174 -3.92 -9.04 -12.02
N LEU A 175 -5.12 -9.58 -12.26
CA LEU A 175 -5.59 -10.81 -11.63
C LEU A 175 -4.76 -12.04 -12.05
N ARG A 176 -4.28 -12.09 -13.30
CA ARG A 176 -3.34 -13.16 -13.73
C ARG A 176 -2.02 -13.12 -12.97
N LYS A 177 -1.52 -11.93 -12.63
CA LYS A 177 -0.26 -11.76 -11.90
C LYS A 177 -0.43 -12.00 -10.39
N SER A 178 -1.48 -11.43 -9.79
CA SER A 178 -1.71 -11.50 -8.34
C SER A 178 -2.38 -12.80 -7.89
N GLY A 179 -3.11 -13.47 -8.79
CA GLY A 179 -4.00 -14.58 -8.44
C GLY A 179 -5.25 -14.13 -7.67
N LEU A 180 -6.09 -15.11 -7.33
CA LEU A 180 -7.32 -14.96 -6.56
C LEU A 180 -7.26 -15.84 -5.30
N GLN A 181 -6.26 -15.59 -4.45
CA GLN A 181 -6.11 -16.35 -3.21
C GLN A 181 -7.39 -16.26 -2.36
N ARG A 182 -7.89 -17.41 -1.91
CA ARG A 182 -9.00 -17.50 -0.95
C ARG A 182 -8.46 -17.28 0.46
N PHE A 183 -8.93 -16.25 1.16
CA PHE A 183 -8.53 -15.93 2.53
C PHE A 183 -9.57 -16.38 3.56
N THR A 184 -10.85 -16.32 3.19
CA THR A 184 -12.00 -16.69 3.99
C THR A 184 -13.01 -17.43 3.13
N ASP A 185 -14.09 -17.94 3.75
CA ASP A 185 -15.16 -18.58 3.00
C ASP A 185 -15.95 -17.62 2.10
N LYS A 186 -15.88 -16.31 2.37
CA LYS A 186 -16.54 -15.26 1.61
C LYS A 186 -15.67 -14.66 0.51
N THR A 187 -14.37 -14.97 0.45
CA THR A 187 -13.49 -14.38 -0.57
C THR A 187 -13.98 -14.70 -1.98
N LEU A 188 -14.14 -13.66 -2.80
CA LEU A 188 -14.44 -13.75 -4.23
C LEU A 188 -13.23 -14.30 -5.00
N SER A 189 -13.08 -15.63 -4.96
CA SER A 189 -11.99 -16.38 -5.59
C SER A 189 -12.33 -16.89 -7.00
N ASP A 190 -13.51 -16.54 -7.51
CA ASP A 190 -13.99 -16.82 -8.87
C ASP A 190 -14.03 -15.53 -9.70
N ILE A 191 -13.56 -15.60 -10.95
CA ILE A 191 -13.46 -14.44 -11.84
C ILE A 191 -14.84 -13.87 -12.20
N SER A 192 -15.84 -14.72 -12.41
CA SER A 192 -17.19 -14.29 -12.77
C SER A 192 -17.87 -13.59 -11.60
N ALA A 193 -17.77 -14.16 -10.40
CA ALA A 193 -18.28 -13.55 -9.17
C ALA A 193 -17.63 -12.20 -8.88
N LEU A 194 -16.30 -12.11 -9.01
CA LEU A 194 -15.58 -10.85 -8.86
C LEU A 194 -15.99 -9.84 -9.92
N ALA A 195 -16.10 -10.23 -11.20
CA ALA A 195 -16.53 -9.33 -12.28
C ALA A 195 -17.93 -8.74 -12.04
N HIS A 196 -18.86 -9.55 -11.51
CA HIS A 196 -20.18 -9.08 -11.12
C HIS A 196 -20.10 -8.04 -10.00
N ASP A 197 -19.33 -8.31 -8.95
CA ASP A 197 -19.12 -7.35 -7.85
C ASP A 197 -18.48 -6.05 -8.35
N LEU A 198 -17.45 -6.12 -9.20
CA LEU A 198 -16.82 -4.94 -9.80
C LEU A 198 -17.80 -4.11 -10.62
N ALA A 199 -18.75 -4.73 -11.35
CA ALA A 199 -19.78 -4.01 -12.09
C ALA A 199 -20.73 -3.24 -11.15
N VAL A 200 -21.14 -3.86 -10.04
CA VAL A 200 -21.94 -3.20 -9.00
C VAL A 200 -21.18 -2.03 -8.39
N ILE A 201 -19.90 -2.22 -8.07
CA ILE A 201 -19.01 -1.18 -7.54
C ILE A 201 -18.90 -0.01 -8.52
N LYS A 202 -18.69 -0.28 -9.81
CA LYS A 202 -18.58 0.75 -10.85
C LYS A 202 -19.83 1.62 -10.90
N HIS A 203 -21.01 1.00 -10.79
CA HIS A 203 -22.31 1.66 -10.81
C HIS A 203 -22.57 2.51 -9.55
N ARG A 204 -22.42 1.94 -8.34
CA ARG A 204 -22.72 2.66 -7.08
C ARG A 204 -21.62 3.64 -6.63
N GLY A 205 -20.39 3.44 -7.11
CA GLY A 205 -19.24 4.32 -6.84
C GLY A 205 -18.47 4.00 -5.55
N TRP A 206 -18.76 2.89 -4.89
CA TRP A 206 -18.06 2.42 -3.69
C TRP A 206 -18.06 0.88 -3.62
N SER A 207 -17.12 0.32 -2.88
CA SER A 207 -16.91 -1.12 -2.73
C SER A 207 -17.14 -1.57 -1.29
N VAL A 208 -17.35 -2.88 -1.14
CA VAL A 208 -17.47 -3.55 0.15
C VAL A 208 -16.54 -4.75 0.14
N ASP A 209 -15.69 -4.87 1.15
CA ASP A 209 -15.06 -6.13 1.55
C ASP A 209 -15.90 -6.69 2.69
N ASP A 210 -16.73 -7.70 2.40
CA ASP A 210 -17.61 -8.34 3.37
C ASP A 210 -16.95 -9.58 3.98
N GLU A 211 -16.00 -9.35 4.89
CA GLU A 211 -15.22 -10.41 5.54
C GLU A 211 -14.45 -11.28 4.53
N GLU A 212 -14.10 -10.73 3.36
CA GLU A 212 -13.40 -11.45 2.30
C GLU A 212 -11.93 -11.63 2.64
N ARG A 213 -11.36 -10.71 3.41
CA ARG A 213 -9.97 -10.80 3.88
C ARG A 213 -9.82 -11.32 5.30
N HIS A 214 -10.68 -10.86 6.21
CA HIS A 214 -10.64 -11.20 7.63
C HIS A 214 -12.06 -11.45 8.15
N PRO A 215 -12.33 -12.62 8.77
CA PRO A 215 -13.62 -12.87 9.42
C PRO A 215 -13.92 -11.80 10.48
N GLY A 216 -15.16 -11.35 10.57
CA GLY A 216 -15.60 -10.32 11.50
C GLY A 216 -15.18 -8.90 11.14
N MET A 217 -14.56 -8.66 9.97
CA MET A 217 -14.18 -7.34 9.49
C MET A 217 -14.93 -6.96 8.22
N ARG A 218 -15.45 -5.74 8.18
CA ARG A 218 -16.05 -5.16 6.97
C ARG A 218 -15.35 -3.86 6.61
N CYS A 219 -15.04 -3.69 5.33
CA CYS A 219 -14.47 -2.45 4.82
C CYS A 219 -15.34 -1.87 3.71
N VAL A 220 -15.49 -0.56 3.68
CA VAL A 220 -16.17 0.19 2.62
C VAL A 220 -15.17 1.16 2.01
N ALA A 221 -15.02 1.16 0.69
CA ALA A 221 -13.99 1.99 0.04
C ALA A 221 -14.46 2.67 -1.24
N ALA A 222 -13.75 3.70 -1.68
CA ALA A 222 -13.95 4.34 -2.97
C ALA A 222 -12.62 4.76 -3.58
N ALA A 223 -12.56 4.79 -4.91
CA ALA A 223 -11.34 5.06 -5.66
C ALA A 223 -11.02 6.57 -5.70
N ILE A 224 -9.73 6.89 -5.66
CA ILE A 224 -9.18 8.22 -5.92
C ILE A 224 -8.56 8.24 -7.31
N PHE A 225 -8.77 9.34 -8.04
CA PHE A 225 -8.29 9.51 -9.41
C PHE A 225 -7.25 10.62 -9.52
N ASN A 226 -6.29 10.47 -10.44
CA ASN A 226 -5.33 11.52 -10.77
C ASN A 226 -5.87 12.48 -11.85
N GLU A 227 -5.04 13.45 -12.26
CA GLU A 227 -5.33 14.44 -13.31
C GLU A 227 -5.57 13.86 -14.70
N PHE A 228 -5.31 12.57 -14.91
CA PHE A 228 -5.56 11.85 -16.16
C PHE A 228 -6.82 10.98 -16.09
N GLY A 229 -7.55 10.98 -14.97
CA GLY A 229 -8.71 10.13 -14.75
C GLY A 229 -8.36 8.68 -14.37
N GLU A 230 -7.10 8.39 -14.05
CA GLU A 230 -6.67 7.04 -13.69
C GLU A 230 -6.87 6.77 -12.19
N PRO A 231 -7.38 5.59 -11.80
CA PRO A 231 -7.54 5.23 -10.39
C PRO A 231 -6.19 4.91 -9.75
N ILE A 232 -5.69 5.79 -8.88
CA ILE A 232 -4.36 5.69 -8.25
C ILE A 232 -4.38 5.11 -6.83
N GLY A 233 -5.56 4.80 -6.30
CA GLY A 233 -5.73 4.34 -4.93
C GLY A 233 -7.16 4.53 -4.44
N GLY A 234 -7.35 4.66 -3.13
CA GLY A 234 -8.66 4.90 -2.54
C GLY A 234 -8.63 5.22 -1.05
N VAL A 235 -9.76 5.72 -0.57
CA VAL A 235 -10.06 5.90 0.85
C VAL A 235 -11.01 4.80 1.27
N SER A 236 -10.84 4.27 2.47
CA SER A 236 -11.77 3.30 3.05
C SER A 236 -12.08 3.59 4.51
N VAL A 237 -13.20 3.07 4.96
CA VAL A 237 -13.56 2.92 6.36
C VAL A 237 -13.62 1.43 6.68
N SER A 238 -13.07 1.05 7.84
CA SER A 238 -12.97 -0.35 8.25
C SER A 238 -13.32 -0.50 9.73
N GLY A 239 -14.12 -1.52 10.02
CA GLY A 239 -14.54 -1.83 11.38
C GLY A 239 -15.14 -3.23 11.54
N PRO A 240 -15.42 -3.66 12.78
CA PRO A 240 -16.09 -4.93 13.08
C PRO A 240 -17.46 -5.01 12.44
N THR A 241 -17.83 -6.20 11.94
CA THR A 241 -19.14 -6.45 11.29
C THR A 241 -20.34 -6.16 12.17
N VAL A 242 -20.16 -6.20 13.50
CA VAL A 242 -21.18 -5.86 14.49
C VAL A 242 -21.48 -4.35 14.58
N ARG A 243 -20.57 -3.48 14.09
CA ARG A 243 -20.76 -2.02 14.04
C ARG A 243 -20.90 -1.50 12.62
N VAL A 244 -20.18 -2.07 11.67
CA VAL A 244 -20.31 -1.79 10.24
C VAL A 244 -21.25 -2.83 9.66
N THR A 245 -22.54 -2.78 10.01
CA THR A 245 -23.53 -3.78 9.58
C THR A 245 -23.94 -3.59 8.11
N MET A 246 -24.68 -4.55 7.54
CA MET A 246 -25.14 -4.43 6.14
C MET A 246 -26.10 -3.24 5.97
N GLU A 247 -26.91 -2.96 6.98
CA GLU A 247 -27.88 -1.85 6.99
C GLU A 247 -27.18 -0.49 6.99
N ARG A 248 -25.96 -0.40 7.56
CA ARG A 248 -25.17 0.83 7.58
C ARG A 248 -24.36 1.06 6.31
N LEU A 249 -24.33 0.11 5.37
CA LEU A 249 -23.56 0.28 4.13
C LEU A 249 -24.10 1.41 3.26
N ASP A 250 -25.42 1.60 3.23
CA ASP A 250 -26.06 2.68 2.48
C ASP A 250 -25.83 4.07 3.13
N GLU A 251 -25.49 4.11 4.41
CA GLU A 251 -25.05 5.31 5.13
C GLU A 251 -23.55 5.58 4.87
N ILE A 252 -22.69 4.58 5.05
CA ILE A 252 -21.23 4.71 5.00
C ILE A 252 -20.72 4.84 3.56
N GLY A 253 -21.29 4.08 2.62
CA GLY A 253 -20.86 4.04 1.22
C GLY A 253 -20.80 5.41 0.54
N PRO A 254 -21.90 6.20 0.59
CA PRO A 254 -21.90 7.56 0.06
C PRO A 254 -20.87 8.48 0.73
N LEU A 255 -20.70 8.40 2.06
CA LEU A 255 -19.71 9.20 2.78
C LEU A 255 -18.27 8.91 2.32
N VAL A 256 -17.95 7.63 2.12
CA VAL A 256 -16.64 7.19 1.63
C VAL A 256 -16.42 7.61 0.18
N ARG A 257 -17.45 7.49 -0.68
CA ARG A 257 -17.41 7.96 -2.07
C ARG A 257 -17.16 9.47 -2.14
N ASP A 258 -17.87 10.24 -1.33
CA ASP A 258 -17.77 11.71 -1.34
C ASP A 258 -16.41 12.17 -0.80
N ALA A 259 -15.88 11.49 0.22
CA ALA A 259 -14.52 11.68 0.72
C ALA A 259 -13.46 11.38 -0.36
N ALA A 260 -13.57 10.27 -1.09
CA ALA A 260 -12.65 9.95 -2.17
C ALA A 260 -12.73 10.96 -3.33
N ALA A 261 -13.93 11.45 -3.64
CA ALA A 261 -14.14 12.50 -4.64
C ALA A 261 -13.54 13.85 -4.19
N GLU A 262 -13.62 14.17 -2.91
CA GLU A 262 -12.96 15.35 -2.34
C GLU A 262 -11.45 15.26 -2.45
N VAL A 263 -10.85 14.13 -2.05
CA VAL A 263 -9.41 13.90 -2.19
C VAL A 263 -8.98 13.99 -3.65
N THR A 264 -9.77 13.42 -4.57
CA THR A 264 -9.56 13.50 -6.02
C THR A 264 -9.51 14.97 -6.50
N ARG A 265 -10.50 15.79 -6.14
CA ARG A 265 -10.49 17.23 -6.47
C ARG A 265 -9.29 17.95 -5.85
N MET A 266 -8.99 17.65 -4.60
CA MET A 266 -7.87 18.23 -3.87
C MET A 266 -6.54 17.95 -4.57
N ILE A 267 -6.37 16.83 -5.27
CA ILE A 267 -5.13 16.56 -6.03
C ILE A 267 -5.19 16.99 -7.49
N GLY A 268 -6.30 17.60 -7.94
CA GLY A 268 -6.49 18.03 -9.32
C GLY A 268 -6.96 16.93 -10.27
N GLY A 269 -7.40 15.80 -9.71
CA GLY A 269 -7.97 14.70 -10.47
C GLY A 269 -9.46 14.84 -10.75
N PHE A 270 -9.96 13.97 -11.62
CA PHE A 270 -11.39 13.83 -11.91
C PHE A 270 -11.71 12.37 -12.24
N ARG A 271 -13.00 12.02 -12.20
CA ARG A 271 -13.49 10.72 -12.69
C ARG A 271 -14.04 10.95 -14.11
N SER A 272 -13.53 10.19 -15.09
CA SER A 272 -14.02 10.20 -16.48
C SER A 272 -15.35 9.49 -16.63
#